data_AF-A0A7K8ZMH0-F1
#
_entry.id   AF-A0A7K8ZMH0-F1
#
_cell.length_a   1.000
_cell.length_b   1.000
_cell.length_c   1.000
_cell.angle_alpha   90.00
_cell.angle_beta   90.00
_cell.angle_gamma   90.00
#
_symmetry.space_group_name_H-M   'P 1'
#
loop_
_entity.id
_entity.type
_entity.pdbx_description
1 polymer ?
#
loop_
_entity_poly.entity_id
_entity_poly.type
_entity_poly.pdbx_seq_one_letter_code
_entity_poly.pdbx_strand_id
1 'polypeptide(L)'
;AATKLASAEKLMYFCTDQLGLEQDFEQKQMPDGKLLVDGFLLCVDVSRGMNRNFDEQLKFVSNLYNQLAKTKKPVVVVLTKCDEGVERYIRDAHAFALGKKNLQVVETSARSNVNVDLAFGALAQLVDRGRGKAKIVPYFEALKQQSQQIAAAKDRYEWLVGRVVKSHHDTWADAGRRMRPAPEYRDYVHLEGTQKAKKLFLQHVHRLRQEHVERRRKAYLALLPQAFDALLPDLDEIDRLGRAGAEKLLESKPDFLKWFVVLEETPWDATGHVDAADGERIPFDLVETPPAEQLYEAHVEKLRAERRRAEARRAFRRGLEASPFVTPGKPWEEARSFLMSEDFYAWLDEAVYVDLYGKHQKRLIEKAKEDFQELLLEYSELFYELELDAKPSKEKMGVIQEVLGEEQRFKALQKLQAERDALVLKHIHFVYHPTKETCPSCPGC
;
A
#
# COMPACT_ATOMS: atom_id res chain seq x y z
N ALA A 1 29.10 -51.81 -39.75
CA ALA A 1 28.39 -51.71 -38.47
C ALA A 1 27.45 -52.90 -38.34
N ALA A 2 27.39 -53.55 -37.17
CA ALA A 2 26.39 -54.60 -36.91
C ALA A 2 25.03 -53.93 -36.65
N THR A 3 23.98 -54.41 -37.32
CA THR A 3 22.60 -53.90 -37.18
C THR A 3 21.69 -54.84 -36.40
N LYS A 4 22.18 -56.04 -36.10
CA LYS A 4 21.56 -57.01 -35.20
C LYS A 4 22.42 -57.06 -33.96
N LEU A 5 21.95 -56.46 -32.89
CA LEU A 5 22.60 -56.50 -31.59
C LEU A 5 21.91 -57.58 -30.77
N ALA A 6 22.69 -58.43 -30.12
CA ALA A 6 22.19 -59.43 -29.18
C ALA A 6 23.02 -59.31 -27.91
N SER A 7 22.35 -59.26 -26.78
CA SER A 7 22.99 -59.33 -25.47
C SER A 7 22.20 -60.31 -24.62
N ALA A 8 22.92 -61.17 -23.91
CA ALA A 8 22.32 -62.04 -22.91
C ALA A 8 21.75 -61.23 -21.72
N GLU A 9 22.19 -59.97 -21.57
CA GLU A 9 21.77 -59.08 -20.48
C GLU A 9 21.35 -57.67 -20.95
N LYS A 10 20.76 -56.93 -20.00
CA LYS A 10 20.09 -55.63 -20.03
C LYS A 10 20.78 -54.57 -20.91
N LEU A 11 19.98 -53.67 -21.51
CA LEU A 11 20.53 -52.45 -22.10
C LEU A 11 20.79 -51.46 -20.95
N MET A 12 22.06 -51.23 -20.59
CA MET A 12 22.42 -50.34 -19.49
C MET A 12 23.20 -49.14 -20.02
N TYR A 13 22.78 -47.93 -19.63
CA TYR A 13 23.55 -46.72 -19.82
C TYR A 13 24.17 -46.36 -18.47
N PHE A 14 25.49 -46.43 -18.37
CA PHE A 14 26.23 -45.98 -17.20
C PHE A 14 27.00 -44.72 -17.54
N CYS A 15 26.70 -43.65 -16.82
CA CYS A 15 27.64 -42.56 -16.68
C CYS A 15 28.84 -43.04 -15.85
N THR A 16 30.01 -42.44 -16.00
CA THR A 16 31.23 -42.81 -15.24
C THR A 16 31.03 -42.81 -13.73
N ASP A 17 30.15 -41.93 -13.27
CA ASP A 17 29.70 -41.67 -11.91
C ASP A 17 28.64 -42.67 -11.41
N GLN A 18 28.18 -43.58 -12.27
CA GLN A 18 27.24 -44.67 -11.93
C GLN A 18 27.90 -46.05 -11.86
N LEU A 19 29.20 -46.13 -12.18
CA LEU A 19 29.98 -47.37 -12.04
C LEU A 19 30.08 -47.76 -10.56
N GLY A 20 29.64 -48.98 -10.23
CA GLY A 20 29.56 -49.51 -8.86
C GLY A 20 28.23 -49.29 -8.13
N LEU A 21 27.28 -48.55 -8.74
CA LEU A 21 25.93 -48.29 -8.19
C LEU A 21 24.84 -48.79 -9.15
N GLU A 22 25.16 -49.74 -10.02
CA GLU A 22 24.30 -50.16 -11.14
C GLU A 22 22.94 -50.70 -10.69
N GLN A 23 22.85 -51.21 -9.46
CA GLN A 23 21.61 -51.74 -8.89
C GLN A 23 20.64 -50.65 -8.41
N ASP A 24 21.11 -49.43 -8.19
CA ASP A 24 20.31 -48.32 -7.67
C ASP A 24 19.53 -47.57 -8.77
N PHE A 25 19.75 -47.92 -10.03
CA PHE A 25 19.12 -47.28 -11.19
C PHE A 25 18.14 -48.21 -11.93
N GLU A 26 17.21 -47.62 -12.68
CA GLU A 26 16.18 -48.34 -13.43
C GLU A 26 16.81 -49.28 -14.48
N GLN A 27 16.51 -50.58 -14.36
CA GLN A 27 17.05 -51.60 -15.26
C GLN A 27 16.05 -51.93 -16.38
N LYS A 28 16.27 -51.37 -17.57
CA LYS A 28 15.47 -51.70 -18.75
C LYS A 28 16.08 -52.88 -19.50
N GLN A 29 15.36 -54.00 -19.53
CA GLN A 29 15.78 -55.18 -20.27
C GLN A 29 15.47 -55.02 -21.77
N MET A 30 16.30 -55.61 -22.63
CA MET A 30 15.96 -55.69 -24.05
C MET A 30 14.80 -56.66 -24.24
N PRO A 31 13.76 -56.31 -25.02
CA PRO A 31 12.75 -57.26 -25.44
C PRO A 31 13.43 -58.43 -26.16
N ASP A 32 13.20 -59.66 -25.70
CA ASP A 32 13.70 -60.91 -26.30
C ASP A 32 15.24 -61.01 -26.46
N GLY A 33 16.02 -60.19 -25.75
CA GLY A 33 17.50 -60.18 -25.80
C GLY A 33 18.11 -59.76 -27.15
N LYS A 34 17.29 -59.23 -28.08
CA LYS A 34 17.70 -58.86 -29.44
C LYS A 34 17.20 -57.46 -29.78
N LEU A 35 18.10 -56.63 -30.31
CA LEU A 35 17.80 -55.28 -30.77
C LEU A 35 18.16 -55.15 -32.25
N LEU A 36 17.16 -54.78 -33.06
CA LEU A 36 17.36 -54.42 -34.45
C LEU A 36 17.54 -52.91 -34.56
N VAL A 37 18.61 -52.49 -35.23
CA VAL A 37 18.87 -51.08 -35.50
C VAL A 37 18.20 -50.70 -36.81
N ASP A 38 17.22 -49.80 -36.74
CA ASP A 38 16.45 -49.37 -37.91
C ASP A 38 16.98 -48.11 -38.58
N GLY A 39 17.78 -47.32 -37.88
CA GLY A 39 18.40 -46.13 -38.43
C GLY A 39 19.48 -45.59 -37.50
N PHE A 40 20.20 -44.58 -37.96
CA PHE A 40 21.28 -43.95 -37.22
C PHE A 40 21.14 -42.43 -37.15
N LEU A 41 21.31 -41.87 -35.96
CA LEU A 41 21.63 -40.45 -35.79
C LEU A 41 23.16 -40.32 -35.78
N LEU A 42 23.72 -39.63 -36.76
CA LEU A 42 25.15 -39.35 -36.87
C LEU A 42 25.42 -37.99 -36.23
N CYS A 43 25.72 -38.01 -34.94
CA CYS A 43 25.95 -36.79 -34.16
C CYS A 43 27.32 -36.17 -34.48
N VAL A 44 27.34 -34.86 -34.71
CA VAL A 44 28.53 -34.05 -34.88
C VAL A 44 28.46 -32.91 -33.87
N ASP A 45 29.45 -32.82 -32.99
CA ASP A 45 29.52 -31.73 -32.03
C ASP A 45 30.20 -30.53 -32.70
N VAL A 46 29.45 -29.43 -32.81
CA VAL A 46 29.89 -28.20 -33.49
C VAL A 46 30.38 -27.13 -32.53
N SER A 47 30.50 -27.41 -31.23
CA SER A 47 31.04 -26.45 -30.26
C SER A 47 32.57 -26.44 -30.20
N ARG A 48 33.13 -25.47 -29.49
CA ARG A 48 34.56 -25.45 -29.13
C ARG A 48 34.81 -26.39 -27.96
N GLY A 49 35.13 -27.65 -28.25
CA GLY A 49 35.59 -28.60 -27.23
C GLY A 49 37.01 -28.27 -26.79
N MET A 50 37.29 -28.26 -25.48
CA MET A 50 38.66 -28.26 -24.99
C MET A 50 39.36 -29.54 -25.47
N ASN A 51 40.48 -29.39 -26.19
CA ASN A 51 41.30 -30.50 -26.73
C ASN A 51 40.67 -31.33 -27.88
N ARG A 52 39.71 -30.79 -28.64
CA ARG A 52 39.18 -31.46 -29.84
C ARG A 52 39.50 -30.71 -31.13
N ASN A 53 40.16 -31.37 -32.07
CA ASN A 53 40.28 -30.88 -33.44
C ASN A 53 39.03 -31.24 -34.24
N PHE A 54 38.33 -30.22 -34.77
CA PHE A 54 37.11 -30.43 -35.55
C PHE A 54 37.37 -31.18 -36.87
N ASP A 55 38.51 -30.95 -37.53
CA ASP A 55 38.84 -31.61 -38.79
C ASP A 55 39.07 -33.12 -38.57
N GLU A 56 39.65 -33.51 -37.44
CA GLU A 56 39.79 -34.92 -37.04
C GLU A 56 38.45 -35.56 -36.72
N GLN A 57 37.57 -34.84 -36.00
CA GLN A 57 36.19 -35.28 -35.78
C GLN A 57 35.48 -35.50 -37.12
N LEU A 58 35.60 -34.58 -38.07
CA LEU A 58 34.93 -34.69 -39.38
C LEU A 58 35.49 -35.85 -40.21
N LYS A 59 36.81 -36.10 -40.15
CA LYS A 59 37.44 -37.31 -40.72
C LYS A 59 36.87 -38.59 -40.10
N PHE A 60 36.74 -38.63 -38.77
CA PHE A 60 36.13 -39.76 -38.07
C PHE A 60 34.66 -39.97 -38.48
N VAL A 61 33.86 -38.90 -38.49
CA VAL A 61 32.45 -38.91 -38.91
C VAL A 61 32.30 -39.40 -40.35
N SER A 62 33.18 -38.98 -41.26
CA SER A 62 33.20 -39.44 -42.65
C SER A 62 33.49 -40.93 -42.76
N ASN A 63 34.47 -41.43 -42.02
CA ASN A 63 34.79 -42.86 -41.95
C ASN A 63 33.62 -43.67 -41.37
N LEU A 64 33.00 -43.17 -40.31
CA LEU A 64 31.84 -43.79 -39.68
C LEU A 64 30.66 -43.86 -40.65
N TYR A 65 30.34 -42.75 -41.32
CA TYR A 65 29.29 -42.70 -42.33
C TYR A 65 29.51 -43.74 -43.44
N ASN A 66 30.74 -43.87 -43.95
CA ASN A 66 31.04 -44.86 -45.00
C ASN A 66 30.78 -46.30 -44.53
N GLN A 67 30.93 -46.60 -43.23
CA GLN A 67 30.58 -47.90 -42.67
C GLN A 67 29.07 -48.05 -42.42
N LEU A 68 28.39 -46.98 -42.02
CA LEU A 68 26.93 -46.96 -41.82
C LEU A 68 26.20 -47.11 -43.16
N ALA A 69 26.65 -46.44 -44.22
CA ALA A 69 26.04 -46.49 -45.55
C ALA A 69 25.97 -47.92 -46.12
N LYS A 70 26.93 -48.79 -45.78
CA LYS A 70 26.93 -50.21 -46.19
C LYS A 70 25.76 -51.00 -45.61
N THR A 71 25.19 -50.55 -44.49
CA THR A 71 24.05 -51.22 -43.83
C THR A 71 22.72 -50.99 -44.55
N LYS A 72 22.66 -50.00 -45.46
CA LYS A 72 21.43 -49.54 -46.14
C LYS A 72 20.32 -49.04 -45.20
N LYS A 73 20.63 -48.81 -43.92
CA LYS A 73 19.72 -48.18 -42.96
C LYS A 73 19.77 -46.64 -43.12
N PRO A 74 18.66 -45.92 -42.91
CA PRO A 74 18.63 -44.46 -42.92
C PRO A 74 19.63 -43.84 -41.93
N VAL A 75 20.19 -42.70 -42.32
CA VAL A 75 21.10 -41.90 -41.49
C VAL A 75 20.67 -40.44 -41.54
N VAL A 76 20.56 -39.80 -40.37
CA VAL A 76 20.35 -38.35 -40.21
C VAL A 76 21.58 -37.76 -39.53
N VAL A 77 22.14 -36.68 -40.06
CA VAL A 77 23.23 -35.94 -39.42
C VAL A 77 22.63 -35.01 -38.38
N VAL A 78 23.14 -35.05 -37.15
CA VAL A 78 22.65 -34.22 -36.05
C VAL A 78 23.78 -33.33 -35.57
N LEU A 79 23.68 -32.03 -35.82
CA LEU A 79 24.62 -31.07 -35.26
C LEU A 79 24.20 -30.82 -33.81
N THR A 80 25.11 -31.05 -32.87
CA THR A 80 24.83 -30.95 -31.43
C THR A 80 25.55 -29.74 -30.83
N LYS A 81 24.99 -29.20 -29.76
CA LYS A 81 25.50 -27.99 -29.06
C LYS A 81 25.50 -26.74 -29.93
N CYS A 82 24.48 -26.58 -30.77
CA CYS A 82 24.33 -25.40 -31.63
C CYS A 82 24.15 -24.09 -30.84
N ASP A 83 23.81 -24.14 -29.55
CA ASP A 83 23.81 -22.99 -28.62
C ASP A 83 25.21 -22.40 -28.40
N GLU A 84 26.25 -23.22 -28.53
CA GLU A 84 27.66 -22.81 -28.41
C GLU A 84 28.44 -23.17 -29.70
N GLY A 85 27.72 -23.31 -30.81
CA GLY A 85 28.23 -23.78 -32.08
C GLY A 85 29.16 -22.77 -32.75
N VAL A 86 30.25 -23.26 -33.33
CA VAL A 86 31.13 -22.46 -34.19
C VAL A 86 30.57 -22.47 -35.60
N GLU A 87 30.32 -21.28 -36.15
CA GLU A 87 29.72 -21.11 -37.48
C GLU A 87 30.50 -21.86 -38.59
N ARG A 88 31.83 -21.82 -38.56
CA ARG A 88 32.68 -22.61 -39.46
C ARG A 88 32.39 -24.11 -39.36
N TYR A 89 32.28 -24.65 -38.15
CA TYR A 89 32.05 -26.09 -37.93
C TYR A 89 30.66 -26.51 -38.41
N ILE A 90 29.66 -25.67 -38.17
CA ILE A 90 28.30 -25.87 -38.70
C ILE A 90 28.34 -25.92 -40.23
N ARG A 91 28.96 -24.94 -40.87
CA ARG A 91 29.11 -24.87 -42.33
C ARG A 91 29.84 -26.08 -42.91
N ASP A 92 30.96 -26.46 -42.30
CA ASP A 92 31.78 -27.58 -42.76
C ASP A 92 31.03 -28.93 -42.59
N ALA A 93 30.20 -29.07 -41.55
CA ALA A 93 29.33 -30.23 -41.37
C ALA A 93 28.16 -30.29 -42.37
N HIS A 94 27.56 -29.14 -42.71
CA HIS A 94 26.57 -29.05 -43.79
C HIS A 94 27.19 -29.39 -45.15
N ALA A 95 28.40 -28.90 -45.44
CA ALA A 95 29.14 -29.23 -46.66
C ALA A 95 29.43 -30.74 -46.74
N PHE A 96 29.80 -31.36 -45.61
CA PHE A 96 29.96 -32.81 -45.52
C PHE A 96 28.66 -33.55 -45.88
N ALA A 97 27.52 -33.14 -45.33
CA ALA A 97 26.23 -33.79 -45.58
C ALA A 97 25.78 -33.63 -47.05
N LEU A 98 25.98 -32.44 -47.63
CA LEU A 98 25.66 -32.13 -49.02
C LEU A 98 26.50 -32.96 -50.02
N GLY A 99 27.75 -33.26 -49.67
CA GLY A 99 28.64 -34.12 -50.45
C GLY A 99 28.25 -35.61 -50.43
N LYS A 100 27.24 -36.01 -49.66
CA LYS A 100 26.69 -37.38 -49.61
C LYS A 100 25.29 -37.43 -50.22
N LYS A 101 24.78 -38.63 -50.51
CA LYS A 101 23.45 -38.82 -51.12
C LYS A 101 22.31 -38.37 -50.19
N ASN A 102 21.99 -37.07 -50.20
CA ASN A 102 20.85 -36.43 -49.55
C ASN A 102 20.70 -36.74 -48.05
N LEU A 103 21.76 -36.58 -47.26
CA LEU A 103 21.66 -36.65 -45.80
C LEU A 103 20.91 -35.43 -45.26
N GLN A 104 19.87 -35.67 -44.46
CA GLN A 104 19.23 -34.60 -43.70
C GLN A 104 20.15 -34.18 -42.55
N VAL A 105 20.23 -32.87 -42.33
CA VAL A 105 20.98 -32.28 -41.21
C VAL A 105 19.98 -31.63 -40.27
N VAL A 106 20.04 -31.96 -38.99
CA VAL A 106 19.23 -31.31 -37.94
C VAL A 106 20.16 -30.64 -36.94
N GLU A 107 20.01 -29.33 -36.78
CA GLU A 107 20.74 -28.55 -35.79
C GLU A 107 20.01 -28.57 -34.45
N THR A 108 20.70 -28.97 -33.39
CA THR A 108 20.09 -29.26 -32.08
C THR A 108 20.87 -28.64 -30.92
N SER A 109 20.13 -28.36 -29.85
CA SER A 109 20.71 -28.08 -28.53
C SER A 109 19.92 -28.82 -27.47
N ALA A 110 20.56 -29.76 -26.78
CA ALA A 110 19.95 -30.43 -25.64
C ALA A 110 19.74 -29.48 -24.46
N ARG A 111 20.66 -28.51 -24.29
CA ARG A 111 20.59 -27.49 -23.22
C ARG A 111 19.37 -26.60 -23.37
N SER A 112 19.11 -26.14 -24.59
CA SER A 112 17.98 -25.25 -24.90
C SER A 112 16.72 -26.01 -25.32
N ASN A 113 16.76 -27.35 -25.31
CA ASN A 113 15.72 -28.24 -25.85
C ASN A 113 15.24 -27.84 -27.26
N VAL A 114 16.18 -27.61 -28.17
CA VAL A 114 15.89 -27.20 -29.56
C VAL A 114 16.11 -28.38 -30.49
N ASN A 115 15.08 -28.71 -31.28
CA ASN A 115 15.08 -29.71 -32.36
C ASN A 115 15.51 -31.13 -31.96
N VAL A 116 15.59 -31.45 -30.67
CA VAL A 116 15.96 -32.80 -30.20
C VAL A 116 14.96 -33.84 -30.73
N ASP A 117 13.66 -33.62 -30.49
CA ASP A 117 12.60 -34.49 -31.00
C ASP A 117 12.53 -34.48 -32.53
N LEU A 118 12.84 -33.35 -33.17
CA LEU A 118 12.88 -33.24 -34.63
C LEU A 118 13.94 -34.16 -35.24
N ALA A 119 15.09 -34.35 -34.59
CA ALA A 119 16.13 -35.26 -35.06
C ALA A 119 15.64 -36.72 -35.07
N PHE A 120 14.98 -37.16 -34.00
CA PHE A 120 14.37 -38.50 -33.92
C PHE A 120 13.21 -38.66 -34.90
N GLY A 121 12.32 -37.66 -34.98
CA GLY A 121 11.19 -37.65 -35.90
C GLY A 121 11.62 -37.72 -37.37
N ALA A 122 12.70 -37.01 -37.74
CA ALA A 122 13.28 -37.08 -39.07
C ALA A 122 13.78 -38.50 -39.40
N LEU A 123 14.46 -39.16 -38.45
CA LEU A 123 14.92 -40.53 -38.64
C LEU A 123 13.74 -41.51 -38.76
N ALA A 124 12.75 -41.41 -37.87
CA ALA A 124 11.57 -42.27 -37.88
C ALA A 124 10.82 -42.21 -39.22
N GLN A 125 10.63 -41.00 -39.77
CA GLN A 125 10.00 -40.84 -41.08
C GLN A 125 10.79 -41.52 -42.22
N LEU A 126 12.12 -41.50 -42.16
CA LEU A 126 12.96 -42.20 -43.13
C LEU A 126 12.89 -43.73 -42.98
N VAL A 127 12.76 -44.23 -41.75
CA VAL A 127 12.61 -45.66 -41.44
C VAL A 127 11.28 -46.20 -41.97
N ASP A 128 10.18 -45.50 -41.68
CA ASP A 128 8.82 -45.91 -42.05
C ASP A 128 8.55 -45.81 -43.56
N ARG A 129 9.48 -45.20 -44.31
CA ARG A 129 9.31 -44.88 -45.75
C ARG A 129 8.00 -44.15 -46.04
N GLY A 130 7.50 -43.41 -45.05
CA GLY A 130 6.25 -42.67 -45.14
C GLY A 130 6.29 -41.61 -46.25
N ARG A 131 5.12 -41.19 -46.74
CA ARG A 131 5.03 -40.11 -47.73
C ARG A 131 5.28 -38.76 -47.05
N GLY A 132 6.54 -38.32 -47.03
CA GLY A 132 6.92 -36.96 -46.60
C GLY A 132 8.36 -36.88 -46.14
N LYS A 133 9.02 -35.73 -46.38
CA LYS A 133 10.29 -35.40 -45.73
C LYS A 133 9.99 -34.54 -44.50
N ALA A 134 10.67 -34.81 -43.39
CA ALA A 134 10.59 -33.94 -42.21
C ALA A 134 10.92 -32.51 -42.61
N LYS A 135 10.06 -31.56 -42.21
CA LYS A 135 10.35 -30.13 -42.36
C LYS A 135 11.43 -29.77 -41.36
N ILE A 136 12.66 -29.68 -41.83
CA ILE A 136 13.79 -29.26 -40.99
C ILE A 136 13.71 -27.75 -40.80
N VAL A 137 13.68 -27.31 -39.54
CA VAL A 137 13.67 -25.90 -39.15
C VAL A 137 15.10 -25.50 -38.74
N PRO A 138 15.66 -24.40 -39.26
CA PRO A 138 16.97 -23.90 -38.87
C PRO A 138 17.05 -23.62 -37.36
N TYR A 139 18.23 -23.77 -36.76
CA TYR A 139 18.40 -23.66 -35.31
C TYR A 139 17.86 -22.35 -34.73
N PHE A 140 18.19 -21.21 -35.32
CA PHE A 140 17.79 -19.90 -34.80
C PHE A 140 16.27 -19.68 -34.83
N GLU A 141 15.59 -20.18 -35.85
CA GLU A 141 14.13 -20.10 -35.93
C GLU A 141 13.48 -21.01 -34.87
N ALA A 142 13.98 -22.24 -34.74
CA ALA A 142 13.51 -23.19 -33.73
C ALA A 142 13.78 -22.70 -32.30
N LEU A 143 14.96 -22.10 -32.05
CA LEU A 143 15.31 -21.49 -30.77
C LEU A 143 14.36 -20.32 -30.43
N LYS A 144 14.01 -19.49 -31.41
CA LYS A 144 13.05 -18.40 -31.22
C LYS A 144 11.67 -18.93 -30.86
N GLN A 145 11.18 -19.95 -31.58
CA GLN A 145 9.89 -20.59 -31.29
C GLN A 145 9.89 -21.23 -29.88
N GLN A 146 10.95 -21.95 -29.53
CA GLN A 146 11.12 -22.56 -28.21
C GLN A 146 11.12 -21.51 -27.10
N SER A 147 11.83 -20.40 -27.29
CA SER A 147 11.88 -19.30 -26.32
C SER A 147 10.50 -18.65 -26.14
N GLN A 148 9.75 -18.44 -27.23
CA GLN A 148 8.39 -17.91 -27.19
C GLN A 148 7.43 -18.85 -26.47
N GLN A 149 7.54 -20.16 -26.71
CA GLN A 149 6.73 -21.17 -26.03
C GLN A 149 7.00 -21.20 -24.53
N ILE A 150 8.27 -21.14 -24.12
CA ILE A 150 8.67 -21.08 -22.70
C ILE A 150 8.11 -19.80 -22.06
N ALA A 151 8.23 -18.64 -22.71
CA ALA A 151 7.71 -17.38 -22.20
C ALA A 151 6.18 -17.45 -22.01
N ALA A 152 5.44 -17.92 -23.01
CA ALA A 152 3.98 -18.05 -22.93
C ALA A 152 3.53 -19.10 -21.88
N ALA A 153 4.30 -20.16 -21.67
CA ALA A 153 4.03 -21.14 -20.61
C ALA A 153 4.32 -20.54 -19.22
N LYS A 154 5.38 -19.74 -19.11
CA LYS A 154 5.75 -19.03 -17.87
C LYS A 154 4.63 -18.06 -17.45
N ASP A 155 4.15 -17.22 -18.35
CA ASP A 155 3.11 -16.23 -18.04
C ASP A 155 1.81 -16.91 -17.57
N ARG A 156 1.40 -17.99 -18.25
CA ARG A 156 0.24 -18.81 -17.85
C ARG A 156 0.43 -19.47 -16.49
N TYR A 157 1.64 -19.95 -16.20
CA TYR A 157 1.98 -20.53 -14.90
C TYR A 157 1.94 -19.47 -13.79
N GLU A 158 2.53 -18.29 -14.00
CA GLU A 158 2.50 -17.19 -13.03
C GLU A 158 1.06 -16.74 -12.75
N TRP A 159 0.21 -16.69 -13.78
CA TRP A 159 -1.23 -16.45 -13.61
C TRP A 159 -1.91 -17.51 -12.73
N LEU A 160 -1.64 -18.79 -12.98
CA LEU A 160 -2.17 -19.90 -12.17
C LEU A 160 -1.71 -19.79 -10.71
N VAL A 161 -0.42 -19.52 -10.48
CA VAL A 161 0.15 -19.30 -9.15
C VAL A 161 -0.60 -18.16 -8.45
N GLY A 162 -0.81 -17.02 -9.12
CA GLY A 162 -1.58 -15.90 -8.57
C GLY A 162 -3.04 -16.22 -8.26
N ARG A 163 -3.65 -17.17 -8.97
CA ARG A 163 -5.02 -17.63 -8.73
C ARG A 163 -5.12 -18.59 -7.55
N VAL A 164 -4.18 -19.53 -7.42
CA VAL A 164 -4.23 -20.60 -6.41
C VAL A 164 -3.61 -20.19 -5.08
N VAL A 165 -2.54 -19.41 -5.13
CA VAL A 165 -1.71 -19.04 -3.96
C VAL A 165 -2.13 -17.65 -3.50
N LYS A 166 -2.82 -17.60 -2.36
CA LYS A 166 -3.41 -16.36 -1.81
C LYS A 166 -2.77 -15.92 -0.50
N SER A 167 -2.07 -16.82 0.18
CA SER A 167 -1.41 -16.55 1.45
C SER A 167 0.10 -16.67 1.28
N HIS A 168 0.87 -15.82 1.99
CA HIS A 168 2.31 -15.99 2.07
C HIS A 168 2.74 -17.19 2.94
N HIS A 169 1.79 -17.80 3.65
CA HIS A 169 2.00 -19.05 4.41
C HIS A 169 1.83 -20.31 3.55
N ASP A 170 1.39 -20.17 2.29
CA ASP A 170 1.25 -21.32 1.40
C ASP A 170 2.60 -22.01 1.17
N THR A 171 2.61 -23.35 1.27
CA THR A 171 3.82 -24.16 1.01
C THR A 171 3.84 -24.68 -0.42
N TRP A 172 5.04 -24.94 -0.95
CA TRP A 172 5.19 -25.54 -2.27
C TRP A 172 4.51 -26.92 -2.37
N ALA A 173 4.55 -27.71 -1.29
CA ALA A 173 3.98 -29.05 -1.28
C ALA A 173 2.45 -29.00 -1.48
N ASP A 174 1.78 -28.08 -0.78
CA ASP A 174 0.32 -27.97 -0.81
C ASP A 174 -0.15 -27.26 -2.08
N ALA A 175 0.48 -26.13 -2.42
CA ALA A 175 0.17 -25.38 -3.64
C ALA A 175 0.46 -26.23 -4.89
N GLY A 176 1.58 -26.96 -4.91
CA GLY A 176 1.94 -27.86 -6.01
C GLY A 176 0.92 -28.99 -6.21
N ARG A 177 0.35 -29.56 -5.13
CA ARG A 177 -0.74 -30.56 -5.25
C ARG A 177 -2.01 -29.94 -5.85
N ARG A 178 -2.36 -28.71 -5.45
CA ARG A 178 -3.53 -27.98 -5.98
C ARG A 178 -3.36 -27.58 -7.45
N MET A 179 -2.15 -27.22 -7.87
CA MET A 179 -1.86 -26.80 -9.24
C MET A 179 -1.63 -27.97 -10.21
N ARG A 180 -1.21 -29.15 -9.73
CA ARG A 180 -0.85 -30.32 -10.55
C ARG A 180 -1.87 -30.70 -11.64
N PRO A 181 -3.19 -30.66 -11.40
CA PRO A 181 -4.18 -31.00 -12.44
C PRO A 181 -4.24 -29.99 -13.60
N ALA A 182 -3.79 -28.75 -13.38
CA ALA A 182 -3.91 -27.67 -14.34
C ALA A 182 -2.89 -27.82 -15.49
N PRO A 183 -3.30 -27.61 -16.75
CA PRO A 183 -2.39 -27.71 -17.89
C PRO A 183 -1.25 -26.70 -17.81
N GLU A 184 -1.47 -25.50 -17.30
CA GLU A 184 -0.46 -24.45 -17.15
C GLU A 184 0.71 -24.90 -16.26
N TYR A 185 0.41 -25.65 -15.19
CA TYR A 185 1.43 -26.25 -14.34
C TYR A 185 2.21 -27.34 -15.08
N ARG A 186 1.50 -28.27 -15.74
CA ARG A 186 2.11 -29.40 -16.43
C ARG A 186 3.00 -28.96 -17.59
N ASP A 187 2.52 -28.02 -18.40
CA ASP A 187 3.23 -27.46 -19.54
C ASP A 187 4.53 -26.78 -19.10
N TYR A 188 4.47 -25.90 -18.09
CA TYR A 188 5.65 -25.18 -17.62
C TYR A 188 6.67 -26.12 -16.95
N VAL A 189 6.22 -27.07 -16.12
CA VAL A 189 7.12 -28.06 -15.50
C VAL A 189 7.75 -28.97 -16.55
N HIS A 190 7.03 -29.33 -17.61
CA HIS A 190 7.59 -30.11 -18.70
C HIS A 190 8.69 -29.36 -19.45
N LEU A 191 8.49 -28.07 -19.73
CA LEU A 191 9.45 -27.24 -20.47
C LEU A 191 10.67 -26.82 -19.65
N GLU A 192 10.48 -26.45 -18.39
CA GLU A 192 11.47 -25.74 -17.56
C GLU A 192 11.86 -26.48 -16.27
N GLY A 193 11.12 -27.54 -15.93
CA GLY A 193 11.36 -28.37 -14.76
C GLY A 193 10.77 -27.83 -13.45
N THR A 194 10.60 -28.74 -12.49
CA THR A 194 9.98 -28.47 -11.19
C THR A 194 10.74 -27.41 -10.37
N GLN A 195 12.06 -27.32 -10.49
CA GLN A 195 12.86 -26.37 -9.71
C GLN A 195 12.61 -24.91 -10.13
N LYS A 196 12.49 -24.65 -11.44
CA LYS A 196 12.15 -23.30 -11.92
C LYS A 196 10.71 -22.92 -11.57
N ALA A 197 9.77 -23.86 -11.67
CA ALA A 197 8.39 -23.67 -11.21
C ALA A 197 8.32 -23.33 -9.70
N LYS A 198 9.07 -24.06 -8.86
CA LYS A 198 9.19 -23.78 -7.42
C LYS A 198 9.77 -22.40 -7.16
N LYS A 199 10.80 -21.99 -7.90
CA LYS A 199 11.40 -20.65 -7.77
C LYS A 199 10.37 -19.54 -8.01
N LEU A 200 9.59 -19.62 -9.09
CA LEU A 200 8.54 -18.63 -9.40
C LEU A 200 7.44 -18.61 -8.33
N PHE A 201 7.05 -19.77 -7.82
CA PHE A 201 6.13 -19.86 -6.68
C PHE A 201 6.68 -19.13 -5.44
N LEU A 202 7.95 -19.37 -5.08
CA LEU A 202 8.57 -18.72 -3.92
C LEU A 202 8.69 -17.20 -4.11
N GLN A 203 8.95 -16.73 -5.33
CA GLN A 203 8.94 -15.30 -5.65
C GLN A 203 7.54 -14.69 -5.45
N HIS A 204 6.49 -15.38 -5.87
CA HIS A 204 5.11 -14.92 -5.63
C HIS A 204 4.75 -14.91 -4.15
N VAL A 205 5.11 -15.95 -3.39
CA VAL A 205 4.90 -16.01 -1.93
C VAL A 205 5.64 -14.86 -1.22
N HIS A 206 6.88 -14.58 -1.63
CA HIS A 206 7.65 -13.45 -1.11
C HIS A 206 6.96 -12.11 -1.39
N ARG A 207 6.44 -11.91 -2.60
CA ARG A 207 5.65 -10.71 -2.96
C ARG A 207 4.40 -10.57 -2.07
N LEU A 208 3.66 -11.65 -1.84
CA LEU A 208 2.50 -11.62 -0.93
C LEU A 208 2.88 -11.22 0.49
N ARG A 209 4.04 -11.70 0.99
CA ARG A 209 4.54 -11.30 2.32
C ARG A 209 4.85 -9.81 2.36
N GLN A 210 5.53 -9.27 1.34
CA GLN A 210 5.82 -7.83 1.25
C GLN A 210 4.55 -6.98 1.22
N GLU A 211 3.55 -7.38 0.44
CA GLU A 211 2.25 -6.69 0.38
C GLU A 211 1.51 -6.72 1.72
N HIS A 212 1.60 -7.84 2.44
CA HIS A 212 1.01 -7.96 3.77
C HIS A 212 1.72 -7.07 4.80
N VAL A 213 3.06 -7.09 4.83
CA VAL A 213 3.87 -6.17 5.65
C VAL A 213 3.49 -4.72 5.37
N GLU A 214 3.42 -4.32 4.10
CA GLU A 214 3.10 -2.93 3.74
C GLU A 214 1.68 -2.54 4.16
N ARG A 215 0.71 -3.45 4.06
CA ARG A 215 -0.65 -3.22 4.55
C ARG A 215 -0.67 -3.01 6.07
N ARG A 216 0.09 -3.83 6.82
CA ARG A 216 0.23 -3.69 8.28
C ARG A 216 0.92 -2.36 8.65
N ARG A 217 2.00 -2.01 7.95
CA ARG A 217 2.72 -0.73 8.13
C ARG A 217 1.77 0.46 8.02
N LYS A 218 0.95 0.50 6.97
CA LYS A 218 -0.06 1.55 6.77
C LYS A 218 -1.09 1.60 7.90
N ALA A 219 -1.57 0.45 8.36
CA ALA A 219 -2.51 0.40 9.48
C ALA A 219 -1.89 0.95 10.78
N TYR A 220 -0.65 0.58 11.10
CA TYR A 220 0.04 1.11 12.27
C TYR A 220 0.30 2.61 12.18
N LEU A 221 0.75 3.11 11.03
CA LEU A 221 0.96 4.55 10.80
C LEU A 221 -0.35 5.34 10.91
N ALA A 222 -1.49 4.75 10.53
CA ALA A 222 -2.80 5.39 10.69
C ALA A 222 -3.26 5.45 12.17
N LEU A 223 -2.79 4.52 13.01
CA LEU A 223 -3.09 4.51 14.45
C LEU A 223 -2.16 5.44 15.25
N LEU A 224 -0.94 5.67 14.75
CA LEU A 224 0.09 6.43 15.45
C LEU A 224 -0.34 7.84 15.92
N PRO A 225 -1.11 8.64 15.16
CA PRO A 225 -1.61 9.92 15.65
C PRO A 225 -2.49 9.80 16.91
N GLN A 226 -3.28 8.73 17.03
CA GLN A 226 -4.10 8.49 18.22
C GLN A 226 -3.23 8.12 19.43
N ALA A 227 -2.15 7.38 19.20
CA ALA A 227 -1.17 7.11 20.24
C ALA A 227 -0.49 8.39 20.71
N PHE A 228 -0.12 9.30 19.79
CA PHE A 228 0.43 10.61 20.14
C PHE A 228 -0.57 11.49 20.89
N ASP A 229 -1.84 11.53 20.48
CA ASP A 229 -2.89 12.26 21.21
C ASP A 229 -3.05 11.75 22.66
N ALA A 230 -2.93 10.43 22.88
CA ALA A 230 -3.06 9.83 24.19
C ALA A 230 -1.81 10.00 25.08
N LEU A 231 -0.61 9.88 24.50
CA LEU A 231 0.65 9.81 25.26
C LEU A 231 1.39 11.15 25.32
N LEU A 232 1.23 12.00 24.31
CA LEU A 232 1.91 13.29 24.15
C LEU A 232 0.90 14.45 23.91
N PRO A 233 -0.09 14.68 24.81
CA PRO A 233 -1.07 15.75 24.63
C PRO A 233 -0.53 17.15 24.97
N ASP A 234 0.56 17.23 25.74
CA ASP A 234 1.09 18.50 26.25
C ASP A 234 2.18 19.06 25.34
N LEU A 235 1.90 20.22 24.74
CA LEU A 235 2.86 20.92 23.89
C LEU A 235 4.10 21.36 24.68
N ASP A 236 3.97 21.74 25.96
CA ASP A 236 5.11 22.25 26.74
C ASP A 236 6.18 21.17 26.96
N GLU A 237 5.78 19.89 26.97
CA GLU A 237 6.71 18.75 27.05
C GLU A 237 7.45 18.48 25.73
N ILE A 238 6.82 18.74 24.58
CA ILE A 238 7.30 18.25 23.27
C ILE A 238 7.72 19.34 22.28
N ASP A 239 7.39 20.62 22.51
CA ASP A 239 7.59 21.72 21.54
C ASP A 239 9.05 21.87 21.05
N ARG A 240 10.02 21.50 21.90
CA ARG A 240 11.45 21.57 21.61
C ARG A 240 12.11 20.21 21.46
N LEU A 241 11.35 19.12 21.60
CA LEU A 241 11.87 17.77 21.48
C LEU A 241 11.92 17.37 20.00
N GLY A 242 13.12 17.04 19.55
CA GLY A 242 13.29 16.27 18.31
C GLY A 242 12.87 14.81 18.50
N ARG A 243 12.85 14.06 17.39
CA ARG A 243 12.38 12.67 17.34
C ARG A 243 12.94 11.77 18.45
N ALA A 244 14.26 11.74 18.63
CA ALA A 244 14.91 10.89 19.64
C ALA A 244 14.54 11.26 21.10
N GLY A 245 14.16 12.53 21.35
CA GLY A 245 13.63 12.95 22.64
C GLY A 245 12.20 12.48 22.86
N ALA A 246 11.38 12.57 21.81
CA ALA A 246 10.00 12.09 21.82
C ALA A 246 9.90 10.58 22.02
N GLU A 247 10.79 9.80 21.39
CA GLU A 247 10.89 8.34 21.58
C GLU A 247 11.10 7.97 23.05
N LYS A 248 12.11 8.56 23.70
CA LYS A 248 12.38 8.32 25.14
C LYS A 248 11.23 8.76 26.03
N LEU A 249 10.58 9.88 25.66
CA LEU A 249 9.42 10.36 26.39
C LEU A 249 8.25 9.38 26.28
N LEU A 250 7.98 8.83 25.09
CA LEU A 250 6.94 7.82 24.87
C LEU A 250 7.15 6.59 25.75
N GLU A 251 8.37 6.04 25.80
CA GLU A 251 8.70 4.89 26.65
C GLU A 251 8.44 5.14 28.14
N SER A 252 8.59 6.39 28.59
CA SER A 252 8.36 6.77 30.00
C SER A 252 6.88 6.89 30.38
N LYS A 253 5.96 6.91 29.41
CA LYS A 253 4.53 7.12 29.69
C LYS A 253 3.89 5.85 30.27
N PRO A 254 2.99 5.98 31.27
CA PRO A 254 2.38 4.84 31.96
C PRO A 254 1.55 3.95 31.01
N ASP A 255 0.92 4.54 30.01
CA ASP A 255 0.09 3.83 29.02
C ASP A 255 0.89 3.37 27.78
N PHE A 256 2.22 3.42 27.80
CA PHE A 256 3.06 3.04 26.66
C PHE A 256 2.72 1.65 26.10
N LEU A 257 2.67 0.64 26.98
CA LEU A 257 2.43 -0.77 26.59
C LEU A 257 1.00 -1.05 26.08
N LYS A 258 0.07 -0.10 26.26
CA LYS A 258 -1.26 -0.15 25.66
C LYS A 258 -1.21 0.13 24.16
N TRP A 259 -0.28 1.00 23.74
CA TRP A 259 -0.16 1.45 22.35
C TRP A 259 0.97 0.78 21.60
N PHE A 260 2.08 0.47 22.28
CA PHE A 260 3.29 -0.01 21.64
C PHE A 260 3.69 -1.41 22.08
N VAL A 261 4.42 -2.09 21.20
CA VAL A 261 5.15 -3.34 21.49
C VAL A 261 6.62 -3.14 21.14
N VAL A 262 7.51 -3.54 22.03
CA VAL A 262 8.96 -3.46 21.83
C VAL A 262 9.45 -4.84 21.39
N LEU A 263 10.17 -4.88 20.28
CA LEU A 263 10.79 -6.10 19.73
C LEU A 263 12.30 -5.88 19.75
N GLU A 264 13.02 -6.65 20.57
CA GLU A 264 14.38 -6.28 20.98
C GLU A 264 15.46 -6.48 19.92
N GLU A 265 15.37 -7.53 19.08
CA GLU A 265 16.52 -7.95 18.25
C GLU A 265 16.24 -7.99 16.75
N THR A 266 14.97 -8.07 16.35
CA THR A 266 14.60 -8.27 14.94
C THR A 266 13.50 -7.29 14.56
N PRO A 267 13.65 -6.56 13.42
CA PRO A 267 12.63 -5.65 12.93
C PRO A 267 11.26 -6.31 12.86
N TRP A 268 10.21 -5.57 13.19
CA TRP A 268 8.87 -6.13 13.29
C TRP A 268 8.43 -6.84 12.01
N ASP A 269 8.82 -6.35 10.83
CA ASP A 269 8.49 -6.91 9.52
C ASP A 269 9.23 -8.22 9.19
N ALA A 270 10.28 -8.54 9.95
CA ALA A 270 11.01 -9.80 9.90
C ALA A 270 10.55 -10.83 10.95
N THR A 271 9.71 -10.43 11.93
CA THR A 271 9.20 -11.32 12.98
C THR A 271 7.81 -11.88 12.67
N GLY A 272 7.36 -12.84 13.48
CA GLY A 272 5.98 -13.34 13.46
C GLY A 272 4.93 -12.28 13.88
N HIS A 273 5.35 -11.11 14.36
CA HIS A 273 4.44 -10.03 14.73
C HIS A 273 3.58 -9.55 13.55
N VAL A 274 4.09 -9.64 12.32
CA VAL A 274 3.36 -9.32 11.08
C VAL A 274 2.05 -10.10 10.96
N ASP A 275 2.00 -11.31 11.50
CA ASP A 275 0.88 -12.24 11.42
C ASP A 275 0.08 -12.33 12.74
N ALA A 276 0.46 -11.58 13.77
CA ALA A 276 -0.20 -11.62 15.08
C ALA A 276 -1.62 -11.04 15.01
N ALA A 277 -2.59 -11.77 15.59
CA ALA A 277 -4.00 -11.39 15.62
C ALA A 277 -4.29 -10.19 16.54
N ASP A 278 -3.50 -10.00 17.61
CA ASP A 278 -3.60 -8.89 18.58
C ASP A 278 -3.06 -7.55 18.03
N GLY A 279 -3.18 -7.39 16.72
CA GLY A 279 -2.48 -6.44 15.87
C GLY A 279 -2.87 -4.96 16.02
N GLU A 280 -3.30 -4.56 17.21
CA GLU A 280 -3.63 -3.18 17.55
C GLU A 280 -2.41 -2.40 18.06
N ARG A 281 -1.44 -3.08 18.68
CA ARG A 281 -0.24 -2.41 19.19
C ARG A 281 0.79 -2.15 18.10
N ILE A 282 1.30 -0.93 18.07
CA ILE A 282 2.28 -0.43 17.11
C ILE A 282 3.67 -0.95 17.48
N PRO A 283 4.41 -1.59 16.56
CA PRO A 283 5.81 -1.90 16.80
C PRO A 283 6.61 -0.62 17.05
N PHE A 284 7.33 -0.56 18.16
CA PHE A 284 8.01 0.67 18.58
C PHE A 284 9.14 1.08 17.62
N ASP A 285 9.81 0.11 17.00
CA ASP A 285 10.79 0.31 15.92
C ASP A 285 10.20 1.01 14.68
N LEU A 286 8.87 1.03 14.50
CA LEU A 286 8.21 1.83 13.47
C LEU A 286 8.35 3.34 13.71
N VAL A 287 8.48 3.78 14.95
CA VAL A 287 8.59 5.20 15.33
C VAL A 287 9.88 5.83 14.79
N GLU A 288 10.92 5.01 14.60
CA GLU A 288 12.21 5.44 14.04
C GLU A 288 12.13 5.77 12.53
N THR A 289 11.05 5.36 11.86
CA THR A 289 10.92 5.50 10.41
C THR A 289 10.57 6.94 9.99
N PRO A 290 11.03 7.41 8.81
CA PRO A 290 10.71 8.75 8.33
C PRO A 290 9.21 9.09 8.26
N PRO A 291 8.30 8.16 7.87
CA PRO A 291 6.87 8.43 7.92
C PRO A 291 6.34 8.70 9.34
N ALA A 292 6.87 8.02 10.35
CA ALA A 292 6.47 8.24 11.74
C ALA A 292 6.97 9.60 12.26
N GLU A 293 8.17 10.01 11.86
CA GLU A 293 8.72 11.34 12.16
C GLU A 293 7.84 12.46 11.59
N GLN A 294 7.39 12.34 10.33
CA GLN A 294 6.47 13.30 9.72
C GLN A 294 5.13 13.39 10.49
N LEU A 295 4.63 12.25 10.97
CA LEU A 295 3.40 12.23 11.79
C LEU A 295 3.61 12.89 13.15
N TYR A 296 4.79 12.73 13.75
CA TYR A 296 5.15 13.43 14.99
C TYR A 296 5.25 14.94 14.78
N GLU A 297 5.93 15.39 13.72
CA GLU A 297 5.99 16.82 13.37
C GLU A 297 4.60 17.41 13.12
N ALA A 298 3.75 16.69 12.40
CA ALA A 298 2.36 17.08 12.16
C ALA A 298 1.56 17.16 13.47
N HIS A 299 1.81 16.26 14.43
CA HIS A 299 1.21 16.30 15.76
C HIS A 299 1.64 17.53 16.56
N VAL A 300 2.94 17.86 16.57
CA VAL A 300 3.45 19.08 17.22
C VAL A 300 2.83 20.33 16.59
N GLU A 301 2.74 20.40 15.26
CA GLU A 301 2.09 21.53 14.57
C GLU A 301 0.59 21.63 14.86
N LYS A 302 -0.11 20.49 14.96
CA LYS A 302 -1.52 20.44 15.39
C LYS A 302 -1.66 21.09 16.76
N LEU A 303 -0.86 20.69 17.76
CA LEU A 303 -0.92 21.25 19.10
C LEU A 303 -0.54 22.73 19.15
N ARG A 304 0.48 23.16 18.38
CA ARG A 304 0.84 24.58 18.22
C ARG A 304 -0.34 25.39 17.67
N ALA A 305 -1.01 24.88 16.63
CA ALA A 305 -2.18 25.54 16.06
C ALA A 305 -3.35 25.60 17.05
N GLU A 306 -3.61 24.55 17.81
CA GLU A 306 -4.64 24.52 18.86
C GLU A 306 -4.36 25.54 19.97
N ARG A 307 -3.11 25.64 20.44
CA ARG A 307 -2.68 26.66 21.41
C ARG A 307 -2.89 28.07 20.86
N ARG A 308 -2.43 28.35 19.63
CA ARG A 308 -2.63 29.67 18.98
C ARG A 308 -4.10 30.02 18.84
N ARG A 309 -4.95 29.06 18.46
CA ARG A 309 -6.43 29.24 18.43
C ARG A 309 -6.99 29.57 19.81
N ALA A 310 -6.55 28.86 20.86
CA ALA A 310 -6.99 29.12 22.22
C ALA A 310 -6.55 30.51 22.72
N GLU A 311 -5.31 30.91 22.40
CA GLU A 311 -4.77 32.24 22.70
C GLU A 311 -5.51 33.34 21.96
N ALA A 312 -5.80 33.18 20.65
CA ALA A 312 -6.61 34.10 19.87
C ALA A 312 -8.02 34.27 20.47
N ARG A 313 -8.68 33.18 20.86
CA ARG A 313 -9.99 33.24 21.56
C ARG A 313 -9.91 34.01 22.87
N ARG A 314 -8.84 33.82 23.66
CA ARG A 314 -8.62 34.56 24.93
C ARG A 314 -8.32 36.03 24.68
N ALA A 315 -7.46 36.35 23.72
CA ALA A 315 -7.09 37.71 23.35
C ALA A 315 -8.31 38.49 22.85
N PHE A 316 -9.12 37.89 21.98
CA PHE A 316 -10.35 38.50 21.48
C PHE A 316 -11.33 38.79 22.63
N ARG A 317 -11.56 37.84 23.54
CA ARG A 317 -12.42 38.06 24.72
C ARG A 317 -11.94 39.22 25.58
N ARG A 318 -10.63 39.31 25.86
CA ARG A 318 -10.05 40.46 26.59
C ARG A 318 -10.22 41.77 25.82
N GLY A 319 -10.08 41.73 24.49
CA GLY A 319 -10.31 42.88 23.62
C GLY A 319 -11.75 43.39 23.68
N LEU A 320 -12.74 42.46 23.72
CA LEU A 320 -14.15 42.82 23.90
C LEU A 320 -14.37 43.51 25.26
N GLU A 321 -13.82 42.95 26.34
CA GLU A 321 -13.97 43.50 27.69
C GLU A 321 -13.30 44.86 27.88
N ALA A 322 -12.17 45.11 27.21
CA ALA A 322 -11.43 46.36 27.32
C ALA A 322 -11.90 47.46 26.35
N SER A 323 -12.71 47.12 25.33
CA SER A 323 -13.06 48.06 24.27
C SER A 323 -14.21 48.98 24.66
N PRO A 324 -14.01 50.31 24.72
CA PRO A 324 -15.10 51.25 24.98
C PRO A 324 -16.09 51.36 23.82
N PHE A 325 -15.73 50.84 22.64
CA PHE A 325 -16.56 50.90 21.44
C PHE A 325 -17.58 49.76 21.36
N VAL A 326 -17.54 48.80 22.31
CA VAL A 326 -18.48 47.70 22.44
C VAL A 326 -19.52 48.07 23.48
N THR A 327 -20.69 48.50 23.04
CA THR A 327 -21.80 48.94 23.90
C THR A 327 -23.01 48.01 23.77
N PRO A 328 -23.90 47.94 24.78
CA PRO A 328 -25.09 47.09 24.72
C PRO A 328 -25.94 47.34 23.47
N GLY A 329 -26.29 46.27 22.75
CA GLY A 329 -27.12 46.33 21.55
C GLY A 329 -26.39 46.79 20.28
N LYS A 330 -25.08 47.02 20.32
CA LYS A 330 -24.31 47.35 19.11
C LYS A 330 -24.14 46.10 18.21
N PRO A 331 -24.49 46.16 16.91
CA PRO A 331 -24.33 45.02 16.01
C PRO A 331 -22.86 44.72 15.69
N TRP A 332 -22.57 43.47 15.31
CA TRP A 332 -21.20 43.01 15.02
C TRP A 332 -20.56 43.81 13.87
N GLU A 333 -21.34 44.12 12.85
CA GLU A 333 -20.95 44.81 11.62
C GLU A 333 -20.37 46.19 11.90
N GLU A 334 -20.88 46.87 12.94
CA GLU A 334 -20.40 48.17 13.41
C GLU A 334 -19.23 48.06 14.39
N ALA A 335 -19.15 46.97 15.16
CA ALA A 335 -18.11 46.79 16.17
C ALA A 335 -16.82 46.20 15.58
N ARG A 336 -16.92 45.38 14.54
CA ARG A 336 -15.78 44.63 13.97
C ARG A 336 -14.64 45.52 13.49
N SER A 337 -14.94 46.71 12.97
CA SER A 337 -13.92 47.67 12.49
C SER A 337 -13.02 48.21 13.61
N PHE A 338 -13.47 48.14 14.86
CA PHE A 338 -12.71 48.59 16.04
C PHE A 338 -12.00 47.44 16.77
N LEU A 339 -12.37 46.20 16.46
CA LEU A 339 -11.94 45.01 17.20
C LEU A 339 -11.02 44.10 16.38
N MET A 340 -11.21 44.05 15.07
CA MET A 340 -10.51 43.12 14.18
C MET A 340 -9.26 43.77 13.58
N SER A 341 -8.11 43.12 13.75
CA SER A 341 -6.91 43.35 12.93
C SER A 341 -6.70 42.19 11.95
N GLU A 342 -5.85 42.36 10.94
CA GLU A 342 -5.56 41.31 9.96
C GLU A 342 -5.06 40.01 10.61
N ASP A 343 -4.35 40.11 11.74
CA ASP A 343 -3.82 38.97 12.49
C ASP A 343 -4.90 38.07 13.12
N PHE A 344 -6.12 38.57 13.33
CA PHE A 344 -7.22 37.79 13.91
C PHE A 344 -7.80 36.77 12.92
N TYR A 345 -7.74 37.03 11.62
CA TYR A 345 -8.27 36.10 10.60
C TYR A 345 -7.33 34.92 10.35
N ALA A 346 -6.09 34.97 10.82
CA ALA A 346 -5.11 33.90 10.62
C ALA A 346 -5.43 32.61 11.40
N TRP A 347 -6.18 32.70 12.51
CA TRP A 347 -6.34 31.59 13.45
C TRP A 347 -7.78 31.12 13.68
N LEU A 348 -8.78 31.97 13.52
CA LEU A 348 -10.19 31.64 13.75
C LEU A 348 -11.06 32.16 12.61
N ASP A 349 -12.14 31.43 12.31
CA ASP A 349 -13.14 31.85 11.32
C ASP A 349 -14.04 32.97 11.84
N GLU A 350 -14.58 33.81 10.95
CA GLU A 350 -15.47 34.92 11.30
C GLU A 350 -16.68 34.47 12.14
N ALA A 351 -17.26 33.30 11.83
CA ALA A 351 -18.38 32.74 12.58
C ALA A 351 -18.05 32.53 14.07
N VAL A 352 -16.80 32.18 14.41
CA VAL A 352 -16.35 32.02 15.79
C VAL A 352 -16.30 33.38 16.50
N TYR A 353 -15.85 34.42 15.80
CA TYR A 353 -15.83 35.78 16.34
C TYR A 353 -17.23 36.33 16.59
N VAL A 354 -18.14 36.13 15.65
CA VAL A 354 -19.56 36.50 15.77
C VAL A 354 -20.21 35.82 16.97
N ASP A 355 -19.99 34.51 17.17
CA ASP A 355 -20.50 33.78 18.33
C ASP A 355 -19.93 34.32 19.65
N LEU A 356 -18.62 34.55 19.72
CA LEU A 356 -17.98 35.13 20.91
C LEU A 356 -18.50 36.54 21.21
N TYR A 357 -18.69 37.36 20.18
CA TYR A 357 -19.26 38.70 20.29
C TYR A 357 -20.71 38.64 20.76
N GLY A 358 -21.55 37.78 20.18
CA GLY A 358 -22.95 37.60 20.57
C GLY A 358 -23.09 37.16 22.02
N LYS A 359 -22.27 36.20 22.47
CA LYS A 359 -22.22 35.79 23.89
C LYS A 359 -21.81 36.94 24.81
N HIS A 360 -20.86 37.76 24.40
CA HIS A 360 -20.44 38.94 25.17
C HIS A 360 -21.53 40.02 25.21
N GLN A 361 -22.14 40.33 24.06
CA GLN A 361 -23.28 41.25 23.94
C GLN A 361 -24.43 40.85 24.85
N LYS A 362 -24.81 39.57 24.87
CA LYS A 362 -25.84 39.08 25.78
C LYS A 362 -25.55 39.43 27.24
N ARG A 363 -24.29 39.25 27.69
CA ARG A 363 -23.89 39.61 29.07
C ARG A 363 -23.92 41.12 29.32
N LEU A 364 -23.44 41.92 28.36
CA LEU A 364 -23.49 43.38 28.47
C LEU A 364 -24.92 43.91 28.55
N ILE A 365 -25.82 43.34 27.75
CA ILE A 365 -27.23 43.72 27.71
C ILE A 365 -27.90 43.39 29.04
N GLU A 366 -27.74 42.16 29.56
CA GLU A 366 -28.34 41.80 30.85
C GLU A 366 -27.81 42.67 31.99
N LYS A 367 -26.50 42.93 32.05
CA LYS A 367 -25.92 43.85 33.04
C LYS A 367 -26.49 45.27 32.90
N ALA A 368 -26.59 45.80 31.68
CA ALA A 368 -27.15 47.14 31.46
C ALA A 368 -28.64 47.23 31.84
N LYS A 369 -29.40 46.14 31.70
CA LYS A 369 -30.78 46.05 32.18
C LYS A 369 -30.85 46.05 33.70
N GLU A 370 -29.97 45.32 34.39
CA GLU A 370 -29.87 45.32 35.85
C GLU A 370 -29.52 46.74 36.36
N ASP A 371 -28.46 47.34 35.81
CA ASP A 371 -28.04 48.71 36.14
C ASP A 371 -29.19 49.72 35.90
N PHE A 372 -29.94 49.57 34.81
CA PHE A 372 -31.10 50.42 34.52
C PHE A 372 -32.27 50.19 35.48
N GLN A 373 -32.53 48.95 35.91
CA GLN A 373 -33.55 48.67 36.93
C GLN A 373 -33.20 49.32 38.27
N GLU A 374 -31.93 49.30 38.67
CA GLU A 374 -31.45 50.03 39.85
C GLU A 374 -31.67 51.53 39.71
N LEU A 375 -31.35 52.12 38.55
CA LEU A 375 -31.63 53.53 38.27
C LEU A 375 -33.12 53.86 38.44
N LEU A 376 -34.02 53.02 37.93
CA LEU A 376 -35.46 53.24 38.06
C LEU A 376 -35.91 53.23 39.54
N LEU A 377 -35.32 52.36 40.37
CA LEU A 377 -35.57 52.32 41.81
C LEU A 377 -35.04 53.58 42.53
N GLU A 378 -33.85 54.05 42.16
CA GLU A 378 -33.27 55.30 42.70
C GLU A 378 -34.15 56.51 42.40
N TYR A 379 -34.77 56.55 41.22
CA TYR A 379 -35.69 57.59 40.78
C TYR A 379 -37.17 57.22 41.02
N SER A 380 -37.47 56.40 42.03
CA SER A 380 -38.84 55.93 42.32
C SER A 380 -39.87 57.06 42.46
N GLU A 381 -39.43 58.26 42.89
CA GLU A 381 -40.27 59.45 43.02
C GLU A 381 -40.93 59.90 41.71
N LEU A 382 -40.27 59.65 40.57
CA LEU A 382 -40.82 59.97 39.25
C LEU A 382 -42.12 59.22 38.95
N PHE A 383 -42.40 58.15 39.68
CA PHE A 383 -43.47 57.20 39.38
C PHE A 383 -44.69 57.29 40.33
N TYR A 384 -44.73 58.19 41.33
CA TYR A 384 -45.82 58.26 42.34
C TYR A 384 -47.13 58.99 41.91
N GLU A 385 -47.25 59.47 40.67
CA GLU A 385 -48.39 60.33 40.23
C GLU A 385 -49.10 59.84 38.95
N LEU A 386 -49.27 58.53 38.77
CA LEU A 386 -50.07 57.97 37.66
C LEU A 386 -51.48 57.64 38.17
N GLU A 387 -52.48 57.93 37.34
CA GLU A 387 -53.89 57.63 37.63
C GLU A 387 -54.11 56.12 37.84
N LEU A 388 -55.20 55.77 38.56
CA LEU A 388 -55.53 54.42 39.05
C LEU A 388 -55.55 53.29 37.99
N ASP A 389 -55.49 53.60 36.70
CA ASP A 389 -55.50 52.65 35.58
C ASP A 389 -54.09 52.24 35.09
N ALA A 390 -53.03 52.72 35.75
CA ALA A 390 -51.63 52.29 35.57
C ALA A 390 -51.08 52.39 34.12
N LYS A 391 -51.71 53.20 33.25
CA LYS A 391 -51.22 53.50 31.91
C LYS A 391 -50.55 54.88 31.90
N PRO A 392 -49.22 54.96 31.74
CA PRO A 392 -48.56 56.27 31.72
C PRO A 392 -49.04 57.07 30.50
N SER A 393 -49.42 58.33 30.72
CA SER A 393 -49.73 59.26 29.63
C SER A 393 -48.47 59.51 28.78
N LYS A 394 -48.67 59.92 27.52
CA LYS A 394 -47.53 60.31 26.65
C LYS A 394 -46.69 61.42 27.26
N GLU A 395 -47.32 62.33 28.00
CA GLU A 395 -46.66 63.43 28.71
C GLU A 395 -45.79 62.90 29.85
N LYS A 396 -46.29 61.96 30.67
CA LYS A 396 -45.49 61.38 31.76
C LYS A 396 -44.31 60.56 31.25
N MET A 397 -44.49 59.81 30.16
CA MET A 397 -43.37 59.12 29.49
C MET A 397 -42.32 60.11 28.98
N GLY A 398 -42.75 61.28 28.48
CA GLY A 398 -41.85 62.37 28.10
C GLY A 398 -41.03 62.90 29.27
N VAL A 399 -41.66 63.13 30.43
CA VAL A 399 -40.98 63.59 31.65
C VAL A 399 -39.96 62.56 32.15
N ILE A 400 -40.32 61.26 32.16
CA ILE A 400 -39.38 60.19 32.55
C ILE A 400 -38.18 60.17 31.61
N GLN A 401 -38.40 60.32 30.30
CA GLN A 401 -37.31 60.37 29.31
C GLN A 401 -36.45 61.63 29.43
N GLU A 402 -37.02 62.77 29.81
CA GLU A 402 -36.27 64.02 30.03
C GLU A 402 -35.37 63.91 31.27
N VAL A 403 -35.91 63.41 32.39
CA VAL A 403 -35.17 63.30 33.65
C VAL A 403 -34.10 62.21 33.58
N LEU A 404 -34.46 61.01 33.14
CA LEU A 404 -33.51 59.90 33.02
C LEU A 404 -32.62 60.04 31.78
N GLY A 405 -32.98 60.90 30.83
CA GLY A 405 -32.29 61.09 29.56
C GLY A 405 -30.82 61.42 29.69
N GLU A 406 -30.42 62.09 30.77
CA GLU A 406 -29.03 62.47 31.02
C GLU A 406 -28.19 61.39 31.72
N GLU A 407 -28.84 60.40 32.33
CA GLU A 407 -28.21 59.32 33.09
C GLU A 407 -27.44 58.35 32.19
N GLN A 408 -26.23 57.99 32.62
CA GLN A 408 -25.36 57.09 31.85
C GLN A 408 -25.98 55.69 31.70
N ARG A 409 -26.66 55.20 32.74
CA ARG A 409 -27.35 53.89 32.72
C ARG A 409 -28.57 53.90 31.77
N PHE A 410 -29.23 55.04 31.59
CA PHE A 410 -30.29 55.21 30.59
C PHE A 410 -29.72 55.30 29.16
N LYS A 411 -28.62 56.03 28.98
CA LYS A 411 -27.89 56.15 27.70
C LYS A 411 -27.27 54.82 27.26
N ALA A 412 -26.89 53.94 28.21
CA ALA A 412 -26.31 52.63 27.92
C ALA A 412 -27.26 51.70 27.12
N LEU A 413 -28.58 51.88 27.24
CA LEU A 413 -29.60 51.12 26.51
C LEU A 413 -30.14 51.87 25.26
N GLN A 414 -29.47 52.92 24.78
CA GLN A 414 -29.97 53.75 23.65
C GLN A 414 -30.25 52.95 22.36
N LYS A 415 -29.53 51.84 22.14
CA LYS A 415 -29.72 50.95 20.97
C LYS A 415 -30.79 49.88 21.19
N LEU A 416 -31.37 49.82 22.39
CA LEU A 416 -32.32 48.81 22.87
C LEU A 416 -33.57 49.52 23.38
N GLN A 417 -34.17 50.37 22.53
CA GLN A 417 -35.31 51.21 22.89
C GLN A 417 -36.49 50.38 23.40
N ALA A 418 -36.81 49.28 22.71
CA ALA A 418 -37.95 48.42 23.07
C ALA A 418 -37.77 47.78 24.45
N GLU A 419 -36.57 47.28 24.74
CA GLU A 419 -36.21 46.70 26.04
C GLU A 419 -36.22 47.75 27.15
N ARG A 420 -35.71 48.96 26.86
CA ARG A 420 -35.74 50.09 27.79
C ARG A 420 -37.16 50.49 28.14
N ASP A 421 -38.01 50.69 27.14
CA ASP A 421 -39.43 51.05 27.35
C ASP A 421 -40.17 49.93 28.12
N ALA A 422 -39.88 48.67 27.80
CA ALA A 422 -40.45 47.53 28.52
C ALA A 422 -40.03 47.51 30.00
N LEU A 423 -38.78 47.86 30.33
CA LEU A 423 -38.31 47.95 31.72
C LEU A 423 -38.98 49.08 32.49
N VAL A 424 -39.17 50.25 31.86
CA VAL A 424 -39.92 51.37 32.46
C VAL A 424 -41.36 50.97 32.72
N LEU A 425 -42.04 50.36 31.75
CA LEU A 425 -43.43 49.89 31.91
C LEU A 425 -43.54 48.80 32.99
N LYS A 426 -42.60 47.87 33.05
CA LYS A 426 -42.54 46.84 34.10
C LYS A 426 -42.35 47.46 35.48
N HIS A 427 -41.49 48.47 35.60
CA HIS A 427 -41.26 49.19 36.84
C HIS A 427 -42.51 49.97 37.28
N ILE A 428 -43.16 50.70 36.37
CA ILE A 428 -44.45 51.36 36.63
C ILE A 428 -45.46 50.33 37.14
N HIS A 429 -45.64 49.21 36.42
CA HIS A 429 -46.57 48.18 36.83
C HIS A 429 -46.28 47.63 38.23
N PHE A 430 -45.00 47.45 38.60
CA PHE A 430 -44.59 47.05 39.93
C PHE A 430 -44.93 48.09 41.01
N VAL A 431 -44.67 49.38 40.77
CA VAL A 431 -44.97 50.47 41.72
C VAL A 431 -46.46 50.51 42.07
N TYR A 432 -47.34 50.31 41.10
CA TYR A 432 -48.81 50.34 41.31
C TYR A 432 -49.41 49.00 41.76
N HIS A 433 -48.79 47.88 41.38
CA HIS A 433 -49.27 46.53 41.69
C HIS A 433 -48.11 45.66 42.20
N PRO A 434 -47.60 45.89 43.42
CA PRO A 434 -46.46 45.15 43.96
C PRO A 434 -46.88 43.72 44.32
N THR A 435 -46.43 42.76 43.52
CA THR A 435 -46.63 41.32 43.71
C THR A 435 -45.31 40.59 43.48
N LYS A 436 -45.22 39.32 43.89
CA LYS A 436 -44.05 38.47 43.59
C LYS A 436 -43.80 38.34 42.09
N GLU A 437 -44.84 38.36 41.28
CA GLU A 437 -44.77 38.22 39.81
C GLU A 437 -44.33 39.51 39.13
N THR A 438 -44.61 40.67 39.74
CA THR A 438 -44.24 41.99 39.21
C THR A 438 -42.92 42.51 39.75
N CYS A 439 -42.37 41.88 40.80
CA CYS A 439 -41.08 42.21 41.40
C CYS A 439 -39.94 42.13 40.37
N PRO A 440 -39.16 43.20 40.16
CA PRO A 440 -38.00 43.20 39.27
C PRO A 440 -36.96 42.11 39.62
N SER A 441 -36.87 41.73 40.89
CA SER A 441 -35.92 40.74 41.41
C SER A 441 -36.42 39.29 41.44
N CYS A 442 -37.63 38.97 40.96
CA CYS A 442 -38.16 37.60 40.93
C CYS A 442 -37.31 36.69 40.02
N PRO A 443 -36.82 35.50 40.48
CA PRO A 443 -37.25 34.72 41.65
C PRO A 443 -36.50 34.97 42.97
N GLY A 444 -35.61 35.94 43.06
CA GLY A 444 -34.92 36.35 44.31
C GLY A 444 -35.78 37.22 45.24
N CYS A 445 -37.11 37.16 45.08
CA CYS A 445 -38.17 37.89 45.79
C CYS A 445 -39.07 36.81 46.46
#